data_AF-A0A1I7RWU5-F1
#
_entry.id   AF-A0A1I7RWU5-F1
#
_cell.length_a   1.000
_cell.length_b   1.000
_cell.length_c   1.000
_cell.angle_alpha   90.00
_cell.angle_beta   90.00
_cell.angle_gamma   90.00
#
_symmetry.space_group_name_H-M   'P 1'
#
loop_
_entity.id
_entity.type
_entity.pdbx_description
1 polymer ?
#
loop_
_entity_poly.entity_id
_entity_poly.type
_entity_poly.pdbx_seq_one_letter_code
_entity_poly.pdbx_strand_id
1 'polypeptide(L)'
;MNVSEMVENDRLFVAIREIHFVYELVLATVSFSLNGIVVYLALTMKNQTTRNYCRILLMSVLGDILYTAMNLVTMMIVEIRAGKMYFITTGPFIHSAYPYNMLMCALWLTGMYVTIMTIMVQFVYRYNALCKSGLSATRFVFTYCLGMTWCIGQGFAAFLCFEPANEADTRTLQGHPLYSFNTPTFVTGDTENLGPIVHFASSQLSVVVLYVIIIYTGRKIHKVLHSGDLSMSKSTKEAQKKLNKVMALQATYPGVIVGLPVVVATVMAQLKMDAAWTGMYLVTSVSTIPVINAITVLLVIPSFRKRIGVGSKSMGSVLTTNATDLKSETTTVH
;
A
#
# COMPACT_ATOMS: atom_id res chain seq x y z
N MET A 1 -25.71 -35.48 -2.25
CA MET A 1 -24.92 -34.85 -1.17
C MET A 1 -25.72 -35.02 0.12
N ASN A 2 -25.13 -35.59 1.17
CA ASN A 2 -25.87 -35.89 2.40
C ASN A 2 -26.21 -34.58 3.14
N VAL A 3 -27.38 -34.48 3.77
CA VAL A 3 -27.83 -33.26 4.48
C VAL A 3 -26.82 -32.85 5.58
N SER A 4 -26.16 -33.83 6.20
CA SER A 4 -25.09 -33.59 7.17
C SER A 4 -23.83 -32.97 6.54
N GLU A 5 -23.41 -33.41 5.36
CA GLU A 5 -22.27 -32.83 4.63
C GLU A 5 -22.58 -31.41 4.13
N MET A 6 -23.84 -31.14 3.74
CA MET A 6 -24.28 -29.78 3.42
C MET A 6 -24.12 -28.84 4.62
N VAL A 7 -24.67 -29.23 5.77
CA VAL A 7 -24.64 -28.40 6.99
C VAL A 7 -23.21 -28.18 7.51
N GLU A 8 -22.33 -29.16 7.37
CA GLU A 8 -20.93 -29.05 7.79
C GLU A 8 -20.11 -28.15 6.86
N ASN A 9 -20.30 -28.28 5.54
CA ASN A 9 -19.71 -27.38 4.55
C ASN A 9 -20.21 -25.93 4.75
N ASP A 10 -21.51 -25.74 5.02
CA ASP A 10 -22.10 -24.42 5.25
C ASP A 10 -21.45 -23.70 6.45
N ARG A 11 -21.18 -24.42 7.54
CA ARG A 11 -20.50 -23.87 8.72
C ARG A 11 -19.05 -23.48 8.42
N LEU A 12 -18.34 -24.27 7.62
CA LEU A 12 -16.97 -23.97 7.22
C LEU A 12 -16.89 -22.67 6.41
N PHE A 13 -17.77 -22.48 5.42
CA PHE A 13 -17.74 -21.29 4.56
C PHE A 13 -18.21 -20.02 5.28
N VAL A 14 -19.15 -20.12 6.22
CA VAL A 14 -19.47 -19.02 7.14
C VAL A 14 -18.27 -18.67 8.00
N ALA A 15 -17.58 -19.67 8.59
CA ALA A 15 -16.39 -19.46 9.40
C ALA A 15 -15.26 -18.78 8.62
N ILE A 16 -15.04 -19.12 7.35
CA ILE A 16 -14.04 -18.45 6.50
C ILE A 16 -14.33 -16.95 6.36
N ARG A 17 -15.60 -16.56 6.21
CA ARG A 17 -15.99 -15.14 6.11
C ARG A 17 -15.85 -14.41 7.44
N GLU A 18 -16.18 -15.04 8.55
CA GLU A 18 -15.94 -14.48 9.89
C GLU A 18 -14.44 -14.31 10.16
N ILE A 19 -13.62 -15.30 9.77
CA ILE A 19 -12.16 -15.22 9.86
C ILE A 19 -11.64 -14.06 9.01
N HIS A 20 -12.16 -13.87 7.80
CA HIS A 20 -11.80 -12.73 6.96
C HIS A 20 -12.11 -11.39 7.63
N PHE A 21 -13.29 -11.25 8.22
CA PHE A 21 -13.67 -10.03 8.95
C PHE A 21 -12.74 -9.77 10.14
N VAL A 22 -12.45 -10.80 10.95
CA VAL A 22 -11.53 -10.70 12.09
C VAL A 22 -10.11 -10.37 11.61
N TYR A 23 -9.67 -10.98 10.51
CA TYR A 23 -8.38 -10.72 9.89
C TYR A 23 -8.23 -9.25 9.48
N GLU A 24 -9.22 -8.68 8.81
CA GLU A 24 -9.22 -7.26 8.43
C GLU A 24 -9.21 -6.33 9.65
N LEU A 25 -9.96 -6.67 10.70
CA LEU A 25 -9.95 -5.89 11.94
C LEU A 25 -8.59 -5.92 12.66
N VAL A 26 -7.96 -7.11 12.72
CA VAL A 26 -6.62 -7.27 13.30
C VAL A 26 -5.60 -6.48 12.48
N LEU A 27 -5.61 -6.61 11.16
CA LEU A 27 -4.72 -5.86 10.27
C LEU A 27 -4.89 -4.35 10.41
N ALA A 28 -6.13 -3.86 10.45
CA ALA A 28 -6.40 -2.45 10.63
C ALA A 28 -5.87 -1.95 11.99
N THR A 29 -6.08 -2.72 13.05
CA THR A 29 -5.57 -2.39 14.40
C THR A 29 -4.04 -2.33 14.42
N VAL A 30 -3.37 -3.32 13.81
CA VAL A 30 -1.92 -3.36 13.68
C VAL A 30 -1.43 -2.19 12.82
N SER A 31 -2.09 -1.91 11.70
CA SER A 31 -1.77 -0.80 10.81
C SER A 31 -1.85 0.54 11.54
N PHE A 32 -2.96 0.85 12.21
CA PHE A 32 -3.11 2.11 12.95
C PHE A 32 -2.07 2.23 14.08
N SER A 33 -1.80 1.14 14.78
CA SER A 33 -0.79 1.12 15.86
C SER A 33 0.61 1.41 15.33
N LEU A 34 1.06 0.69 14.30
CA LEU A 34 2.39 0.86 13.73
C LEU A 34 2.55 2.23 13.07
N ASN A 35 1.56 2.66 12.29
CA ASN A 35 1.55 4.00 11.68
C ASN A 35 1.53 5.11 12.74
N GLY A 36 0.79 4.94 13.84
CA GLY A 36 0.81 5.84 14.99
C GLY A 36 2.19 5.95 15.64
N ILE A 37 2.88 4.83 15.83
CA ILE A 37 4.27 4.81 16.33
C ILE A 37 5.20 5.55 15.37
N VAL A 38 5.05 5.33 14.05
CA VAL A 38 5.85 6.01 13.03
C VAL A 38 5.63 7.52 13.08
N VAL A 39 4.38 7.99 13.21
CA VAL A 39 4.06 9.42 13.37
C VAL A 39 4.68 9.98 14.63
N TYR A 40 4.51 9.32 15.77
CA TYR A 40 5.10 9.74 17.05
C TYR A 40 6.63 9.87 16.95
N LEU A 41 7.29 8.88 16.36
CA LEU A 41 8.74 8.91 16.17
C LEU A 41 9.17 10.01 15.21
N ALA A 42 8.42 10.25 14.13
CA ALA A 42 8.69 11.29 13.16
C ALA A 42 8.56 12.70 13.77
N LEU A 43 7.52 12.95 14.59
CA LEU A 43 7.29 14.24 15.24
C LEU A 43 8.30 14.53 16.36
N THR A 44 8.80 13.51 17.05
CA THR A 44 9.77 13.65 18.15
C THR A 44 11.25 13.65 17.69
N MET A 45 11.52 13.79 16.38
CA MET A 45 12.88 13.90 15.84
C MET A 45 13.40 15.34 15.90
N LYS A 46 14.47 15.56 16.66
CA LYS A 46 15.11 16.87 16.84
C LYS A 46 16.09 17.27 15.73
N ASN A 47 16.53 16.34 14.87
CA ASN A 47 17.56 16.62 13.86
C ASN A 47 16.96 17.27 12.59
N GLN A 48 17.44 18.46 12.24
CA GLN A 48 16.94 19.27 11.11
C GLN A 48 17.06 18.55 9.76
N THR A 49 18.15 17.81 9.52
CA THR A 49 18.32 17.02 8.29
C THR A 49 17.32 15.88 8.21
N THR A 50 16.89 15.36 9.37
CA THR A 50 15.84 14.34 9.45
C THR A 50 14.44 14.93 9.37
N ARG A 51 14.25 16.24 9.58
CA ARG A 51 12.93 16.89 9.56
C ARG A 51 12.31 16.96 8.17
N ASN A 52 13.09 17.30 7.13
CA ASN A 52 12.62 17.23 5.74
C ASN A 52 12.27 15.79 5.33
N TYR A 53 13.01 14.84 5.87
CA TYR A 53 12.78 13.41 5.74
C TYR A 53 11.45 12.98 6.39
N CYS A 54 11.16 13.47 7.61
CA CYS A 54 9.91 13.17 8.32
C CYS A 54 8.69 13.63 7.53
N ARG A 55 8.78 14.72 6.76
CA ARG A 55 7.66 15.16 5.91
C ARG A 55 7.27 14.14 4.85
N ILE A 56 8.23 13.49 4.20
CA ILE A 56 7.96 12.44 3.19
C ILE A 56 7.27 11.24 3.83
N LEU A 57 7.80 10.84 4.98
CA LEU A 57 7.32 9.69 5.72
C LEU A 57 5.93 9.94 6.31
N LEU A 58 5.66 11.15 6.83
CA LEU A 58 4.32 11.54 7.27
C LEU A 58 3.31 11.50 6.12
N MET A 59 3.69 11.90 4.91
CA MET A 59 2.81 11.77 3.74
C MET A 59 2.49 10.31 3.39
N SER A 60 3.48 9.40 3.51
CA SER A 60 3.23 7.96 3.37
C SER A 60 2.21 7.46 4.38
N VAL A 61 2.45 7.79 5.65
CA VAL A 61 1.61 7.31 6.75
C VAL A 61 0.19 7.86 6.64
N LEU A 62 0.01 9.10 6.20
CA LEU A 62 -1.32 9.65 5.95
C LEU A 62 -2.07 8.86 4.87
N GLY A 63 -1.39 8.48 3.78
CA GLY A 63 -1.97 7.62 2.75
C GLY A 63 -2.32 6.23 3.28
N ASP A 64 -1.41 5.62 4.06
CA ASP A 64 -1.59 4.31 4.68
C ASP A 64 -2.77 4.29 5.67
N ILE A 65 -2.92 5.34 6.50
CA ILE A 65 -4.04 5.53 7.43
C ILE A 65 -5.35 5.73 6.67
N LEU A 66 -5.36 6.57 5.63
CA LEU A 66 -6.54 6.82 4.82
C LEU A 66 -7.02 5.54 4.13
N TYR A 67 -6.10 4.80 3.51
CA TYR A 67 -6.41 3.50 2.91
C TYR A 67 -6.94 2.51 3.96
N THR A 68 -6.28 2.39 5.11
CA THR A 68 -6.73 1.48 6.19
C THR A 68 -8.15 1.82 6.64
N ALA A 69 -8.47 3.11 6.80
CA ALA A 69 -9.81 3.56 7.20
C ALA A 69 -10.87 3.23 6.13
N MET A 70 -10.56 3.48 4.85
CA MET A 70 -11.47 3.13 3.75
C MET A 70 -11.65 1.62 3.62
N ASN A 71 -10.59 0.83 3.80
CA ASN A 71 -10.64 -0.63 3.73
C ASN A 71 -11.47 -1.22 4.89
N LEU A 72 -11.35 -0.66 6.10
CA LEU A 72 -12.13 -1.11 7.26
C LEU A 72 -13.64 -0.91 7.05
N VAL A 73 -14.03 0.16 6.35
CA VAL A 73 -15.44 0.45 6.04
C VAL A 73 -15.96 -0.45 4.92
N THR A 74 -15.14 -0.70 3.90
CA THR A 74 -15.58 -1.37 2.66
C THR A 74 -15.42 -2.90 2.71
N MET A 75 -14.30 -3.41 3.22
CA MET A 75 -13.89 -4.83 3.24
C MET A 75 -14.31 -5.56 1.96
N MET A 76 -13.82 -5.05 0.83
CA MET A 76 -14.16 -5.53 -0.51
C MET A 76 -13.40 -6.82 -0.81
N ILE A 77 -14.07 -7.79 -1.45
CA ILE A 77 -13.45 -8.96 -2.07
C ILE A 77 -13.67 -8.90 -3.58
N VAL A 78 -12.63 -9.19 -4.37
CA VAL A 78 -12.71 -9.18 -5.84
C VAL A 78 -12.55 -10.60 -6.39
N GLU A 79 -13.60 -11.16 -6.95
CA GLU A 79 -13.56 -12.47 -7.59
C GLU A 79 -13.78 -12.42 -9.09
N ILE A 80 -13.17 -13.37 -9.81
CA ILE A 80 -13.30 -13.49 -11.26
C ILE A 80 -14.00 -14.80 -11.57
N ARG A 81 -15.16 -14.69 -12.21
CA ARG A 81 -15.98 -15.83 -12.61
C ARG A 81 -16.78 -15.52 -13.86
N ALA A 82 -16.89 -16.48 -14.77
CA ALA A 82 -17.63 -16.38 -16.02
C ALA A 82 -17.28 -15.13 -16.86
N GLY A 83 -16.01 -14.69 -16.83
CA GLY A 83 -15.55 -13.49 -17.52
C GLY A 83 -16.00 -12.16 -16.88
N LYS A 84 -16.56 -12.19 -15.67
CA LYS A 84 -16.97 -11.00 -14.91
C LYS A 84 -16.10 -10.83 -13.67
N MET A 85 -15.89 -9.58 -13.29
CA MET A 85 -15.31 -9.22 -11.99
C MET A 85 -16.41 -8.89 -10.99
N TYR A 86 -16.46 -9.63 -9.90
CA TYR A 86 -17.39 -9.47 -8.80
C TYR A 86 -16.73 -8.69 -7.67
N PHE A 87 -17.24 -7.50 -7.39
CA PHE A 87 -16.84 -6.66 -6.26
C PHE A 87 -17.81 -6.90 -5.11
N ILE A 88 -17.41 -7.75 -4.17
CA ILE A 88 -18.26 -8.29 -3.10
C ILE A 88 -17.98 -7.52 -1.81
N THR A 89 -19.00 -6.91 -1.23
CA THR A 89 -18.86 -6.16 0.03
C THR A 89 -19.01 -7.12 1.21
N THR A 90 -17.98 -7.26 2.04
CA THR A 90 -18.00 -8.14 3.23
C THR A 90 -17.88 -7.39 4.57
N GLY A 91 -17.93 -6.06 4.53
CA GLY A 91 -17.79 -5.21 5.71
C GLY A 91 -19.08 -5.03 6.51
N PRO A 92 -19.13 -4.00 7.39
CA PRO A 92 -20.32 -3.66 8.17
C PRO A 92 -21.59 -3.45 7.33
N PHE A 93 -21.41 -3.17 6.04
CA PHE A 93 -22.47 -2.91 5.06
C PHE A 93 -22.77 -4.10 4.14
N ILE A 94 -22.46 -5.34 4.56
CA ILE A 94 -22.57 -6.58 3.77
C ILE A 94 -23.92 -6.82 3.07
N HIS A 95 -25.04 -6.35 3.66
CA HIS A 95 -26.40 -6.49 3.11
C HIS A 95 -26.99 -5.16 2.61
N SER A 96 -26.15 -4.14 2.42
CA SER A 96 -26.62 -2.83 1.96
C SER A 96 -26.80 -2.83 0.45
N ALA A 97 -28.05 -2.80 0.00
CA ALA A 97 -28.39 -2.80 -1.41
C ALA A 97 -27.95 -1.51 -2.13
N TYR A 98 -28.16 -1.47 -3.45
CA TYR A 98 -27.91 -0.28 -4.26
C TYR A 98 -28.63 0.95 -3.69
N PRO A 99 -27.97 2.12 -3.58
CA PRO A 99 -26.65 2.47 -4.15
C PRO A 99 -25.45 2.26 -3.20
N TYR A 100 -25.66 1.70 -2.01
CA TYR A 100 -24.62 1.64 -0.98
C TYR A 100 -23.50 0.64 -1.31
N ASN A 101 -23.82 -0.53 -1.87
CA ASN A 101 -22.80 -1.48 -2.37
C ASN A 101 -21.90 -0.86 -3.45
N MET A 102 -22.47 -0.06 -4.36
CA MET A 102 -21.73 0.67 -5.39
C MET A 102 -20.84 1.75 -4.77
N LEU A 103 -21.35 2.47 -3.76
CA LEU A 103 -20.54 3.43 -3.01
C LEU A 103 -19.36 2.73 -2.33
N MET A 104 -19.55 1.56 -1.71
CA MET A 104 -18.46 0.79 -1.11
C MET A 104 -17.42 0.38 -2.15
N CYS A 105 -17.86 -0.08 -3.32
CA CYS A 105 -16.98 -0.42 -4.44
C CYS A 105 -16.14 0.79 -4.89
N ALA A 106 -16.78 1.93 -5.12
CA ALA A 106 -16.11 3.17 -5.50
C ALA A 106 -15.10 3.63 -4.45
N LEU A 107 -15.45 3.60 -3.16
CA LEU A 107 -14.56 3.97 -2.06
C LEU A 107 -13.33 3.04 -2.00
N TRP A 108 -13.53 1.74 -2.17
CA TRP A 108 -12.43 0.77 -2.18
C TRP A 108 -11.48 0.99 -3.36
N LEU A 109 -12.02 1.19 -4.57
CA LEU A 109 -11.22 1.52 -5.76
C LEU A 109 -10.45 2.83 -5.59
N THR A 110 -11.09 3.87 -5.04
CA THR A 110 -10.41 5.13 -4.71
C THR A 110 -9.26 4.87 -3.73
N GLY A 111 -9.47 4.09 -2.67
CA GLY A 111 -8.41 3.73 -1.72
C GLY A 111 -7.22 3.07 -2.40
N MET A 112 -7.47 2.10 -3.30
CA MET A 112 -6.44 1.44 -4.10
C MET A 112 -5.63 2.43 -4.94
N TYR A 113 -6.30 3.30 -5.69
CA TYR A 113 -5.64 4.28 -6.55
C TYR A 113 -4.84 5.29 -5.73
N VAL A 114 -5.38 5.75 -4.60
CA VAL A 114 -4.71 6.69 -3.69
C VAL A 114 -3.42 6.10 -3.13
N THR A 115 -3.41 4.82 -2.77
CA THR A 115 -2.20 4.15 -2.26
C THR A 115 -1.08 4.16 -3.30
N ILE A 116 -1.37 3.75 -4.54
CA ILE A 116 -0.37 3.72 -5.62
C ILE A 116 0.08 5.14 -5.99
N MET A 117 -0.86 6.08 -6.09
CA MET A 117 -0.57 7.50 -6.35
C MET A 117 0.34 8.09 -5.28
N THR A 118 0.08 7.79 -4.00
CA THR A 118 0.88 8.28 -2.87
C THR A 118 2.33 7.81 -2.97
N ILE A 119 2.58 6.57 -3.37
CA ILE A 119 3.94 6.05 -3.62
C ILE A 119 4.62 6.86 -4.73
N MET A 120 3.94 7.08 -5.86
CA MET A 120 4.50 7.89 -6.95
C MET A 120 4.88 9.28 -6.49
N VAL A 121 3.99 9.93 -5.73
CA VAL A 121 4.16 11.28 -5.22
C VAL A 121 5.38 11.37 -4.30
N GLN A 122 5.61 10.37 -3.44
CA GLN A 122 6.80 10.32 -2.59
C GLN A 122 8.09 10.32 -3.42
N PHE A 123 8.14 9.51 -4.48
CA PHE A 123 9.30 9.45 -5.38
C PHE A 123 9.52 10.77 -6.12
N VAL A 124 8.45 11.39 -6.64
CA VAL A 124 8.54 12.70 -7.31
C VAL A 124 8.98 13.80 -6.35
N TYR A 125 8.42 13.86 -5.14
CA TYR A 125 8.84 14.83 -4.13
C TYR A 125 10.33 14.72 -3.87
N ARG A 126 10.80 13.48 -3.68
CA ARG A 126 12.18 13.22 -3.33
C ARG A 126 13.15 13.51 -4.47
N TYR A 127 12.75 13.18 -5.70
CA TYR A 127 13.50 13.55 -6.88
C TYR A 127 13.67 15.07 -6.97
N ASN A 128 12.62 15.84 -6.73
CA ASN A 128 12.72 17.30 -6.75
C ASN A 128 13.54 17.86 -5.59
N ALA A 129 13.52 17.23 -4.42
CA ALA A 129 14.30 17.64 -3.26
C ALA A 129 15.81 17.35 -3.38
N LEU A 130 16.20 16.29 -4.11
CA LEU A 130 17.60 15.87 -4.24
C LEU A 130 18.24 16.27 -5.58
N CYS A 131 17.48 16.25 -6.68
CA CYS A 131 18.01 16.38 -8.03
C CYS A 131 17.65 17.71 -8.73
N LYS A 132 16.72 18.49 -8.17
CA LYS A 132 16.33 19.82 -8.67
C LYS A 132 16.44 20.86 -7.55
N SER A 133 16.19 22.13 -7.89
CA SER A 133 16.22 23.29 -6.98
C SER A 133 15.17 23.31 -5.86
N GLY A 134 14.63 22.14 -5.47
CA GLY A 134 13.55 22.00 -4.50
C GLY A 134 12.20 22.42 -5.07
N LEU A 135 11.17 21.59 -4.88
CA LEU A 135 9.80 22.00 -5.17
C LEU A 135 9.25 22.81 -4.00
N SER A 136 8.62 23.95 -4.27
CA SER A 136 7.84 24.65 -3.24
C SER A 136 6.74 23.73 -2.72
N ALA A 137 6.54 23.71 -1.39
CA ALA A 137 5.54 22.86 -0.74
C ALA A 137 4.13 23.09 -1.31
N THR A 138 3.78 24.32 -1.67
CA THR A 138 2.48 24.67 -2.26
C THR A 138 2.27 23.99 -3.61
N ARG A 139 3.29 24.00 -4.49
CA ARG A 139 3.22 23.33 -5.79
C ARG A 139 3.07 21.83 -5.62
N PHE A 140 3.77 21.26 -4.64
CA PHE A 140 3.68 19.84 -4.35
C PHE A 140 2.29 19.44 -3.85
N VAL A 141 1.74 20.18 -2.88
CA VAL A 141 0.38 19.94 -2.38
C VAL A 141 -0.63 20.07 -3.51
N PHE A 142 -0.50 21.07 -4.38
CA PHE A 142 -1.37 21.20 -5.55
C PHE A 142 -1.29 19.99 -6.48
N THR A 143 -0.09 19.50 -6.83
CA THR A 143 0.07 18.28 -7.63
C THR A 143 -0.51 17.05 -6.93
N TYR A 144 -0.35 16.95 -5.61
CA TYR A 144 -0.94 15.86 -4.84
C TYR A 144 -2.47 15.92 -4.88
N CYS A 145 -3.06 17.09 -4.64
CA CYS A 145 -4.52 17.28 -4.73
C CYS A 145 -5.05 16.97 -6.13
N LEU A 146 -4.34 17.36 -7.18
CA LEU A 146 -4.72 17.01 -8.56
C LEU A 146 -4.74 15.49 -8.78
N GLY A 147 -3.71 14.78 -8.29
CA GLY A 147 -3.66 13.32 -8.34
C GLY A 147 -4.77 12.67 -7.53
N MET A 148 -5.10 13.22 -6.35
CA MET A 148 -6.21 12.74 -5.51
C MET A 148 -7.56 12.92 -6.22
N THR A 149 -7.79 14.06 -6.88
CA THR A 149 -9.00 14.29 -7.67
C THR A 149 -9.13 13.27 -8.80
N TRP A 150 -8.02 12.92 -9.46
CA TRP A 150 -8.02 11.84 -10.46
C TRP A 150 -8.39 10.48 -9.83
N CYS A 151 -7.80 10.10 -8.69
CA CYS A 151 -8.12 8.84 -8.01
C CYS A 151 -9.59 8.76 -7.56
N ILE A 152 -10.16 9.87 -7.09
CA ILE A 152 -11.58 9.96 -6.74
C ILE A 152 -12.43 9.82 -7.99
N GLY A 153 -12.14 10.59 -9.05
CA GLY A 153 -12.88 10.53 -10.31
C GLY A 153 -12.86 9.13 -10.92
N GLN A 154 -11.70 8.48 -10.95
CA GLN A 154 -11.55 7.12 -11.44
C GLN A 154 -12.32 6.11 -10.58
N GLY A 155 -12.29 6.21 -9.25
CA GLY A 155 -13.05 5.31 -8.38
C GLY A 155 -14.57 5.49 -8.54
N PHE A 156 -15.05 6.73 -8.60
CA PHE A 156 -16.47 7.02 -8.80
C PHE A 156 -16.97 6.79 -10.22
N ALA A 157 -16.06 6.70 -11.22
CA ALA A 157 -16.43 6.25 -12.56
C ALA A 157 -17.01 4.82 -12.55
N ALA A 158 -16.80 4.03 -11.49
CA ALA A 158 -17.48 2.76 -11.28
C ALA A 158 -19.01 2.88 -11.35
N PHE A 159 -19.61 3.99 -10.91
CA PHE A 159 -21.06 4.22 -11.02
C PHE A 159 -21.57 4.28 -12.47
N LEU A 160 -20.71 4.65 -13.42
CA LEU A 160 -21.05 4.75 -14.84
C LEU A 160 -20.69 3.47 -15.61
N CYS A 161 -19.71 2.72 -15.10
CA CYS A 161 -19.15 1.59 -15.81
C CYS A 161 -19.66 0.25 -15.29
N PHE A 162 -20.00 0.12 -14.01
CA PHE A 162 -20.35 -1.16 -13.39
C PHE A 162 -21.84 -1.29 -13.16
N GLU A 163 -22.28 -2.55 -13.05
CA GLU A 163 -23.69 -2.91 -12.96
C GLU A 163 -24.06 -3.37 -11.55
N PRO A 164 -25.27 -3.03 -11.08
CA PRO A 164 -25.79 -3.58 -9.83
C PRO A 164 -26.03 -5.09 -9.96
N ALA A 165 -26.10 -5.78 -8.82
CA ALA A 165 -26.38 -7.21 -8.78
C ALA A 165 -27.68 -7.59 -9.53
N ASN A 166 -27.57 -8.56 -10.43
CA ASN A 166 -28.69 -9.18 -11.16
C ASN A 166 -28.90 -10.63 -10.67
N GLU A 167 -30.09 -11.19 -10.87
CA GLU A 167 -30.42 -12.58 -10.50
C GLU A 167 -29.50 -13.60 -11.17
N ALA A 168 -29.18 -13.41 -12.46
CA ALA A 168 -28.28 -14.30 -13.20
C ALA A 168 -26.88 -14.32 -12.59
N ASP A 169 -26.35 -13.13 -12.25
CA ASP A 169 -25.04 -12.97 -11.64
C ASP A 169 -25.01 -13.52 -10.21
N THR A 170 -26.13 -13.39 -9.49
CA THR A 170 -26.30 -13.93 -8.14
C THR A 170 -26.23 -15.45 -8.17
N ARG A 171 -26.90 -16.10 -9.14
CA ARG A 171 -26.84 -17.57 -9.32
C ARG A 171 -25.42 -18.04 -9.66
N THR A 172 -24.71 -17.30 -10.52
CA THR A 172 -23.31 -17.58 -10.86
C THR A 172 -22.41 -17.48 -9.63
N LEU A 173 -22.60 -16.46 -8.79
CA LEU A 173 -21.83 -16.28 -7.57
C LEU A 173 -22.16 -17.36 -6.51
N GLN A 174 -23.44 -17.71 -6.35
CA GLN A 174 -23.91 -18.78 -5.48
C GLN A 174 -23.41 -20.17 -5.89
N GLY A 175 -22.97 -20.33 -7.14
CA GLY A 175 -22.25 -21.52 -7.59
C GLY A 175 -20.92 -21.75 -6.85
N HIS A 176 -20.37 -20.72 -6.20
CA HIS A 176 -19.25 -20.89 -5.29
C HIS A 176 -19.76 -21.23 -3.88
N PRO A 177 -19.23 -22.29 -3.24
CA PRO A 177 -19.59 -22.65 -1.87
C PRO A 177 -19.41 -21.53 -0.81
N LEU A 178 -18.61 -20.50 -1.09
CA LEU A 178 -18.38 -19.38 -0.17
C LEU A 178 -19.54 -18.39 -0.14
N TYR A 179 -20.36 -18.35 -1.20
CA TYR A 179 -21.45 -17.39 -1.39
C TYR A 179 -22.82 -18.04 -1.57
N SER A 180 -22.89 -19.38 -1.56
CA SER A 180 -24.13 -20.15 -1.64
C SER A 180 -25.07 -19.87 -0.46
N PHE A 181 -24.50 -19.66 0.73
CA PHE A 181 -25.25 -19.36 1.95
C PHE A 181 -25.05 -17.89 2.35
N ASN A 182 -26.15 -17.15 2.54
CA ASN A 182 -26.14 -15.71 2.86
C ASN A 182 -25.27 -14.88 1.88
N THR A 183 -25.68 -14.81 0.61
CA THR A 183 -24.93 -14.14 -0.45
C THR A 183 -24.75 -12.64 -0.12
N PRO A 184 -23.51 -12.14 -0.01
CA PRO A 184 -23.25 -10.71 0.21
C PRO A 184 -23.70 -9.87 -0.98
N THR A 185 -23.93 -8.57 -0.75
CA THR A 185 -24.16 -7.64 -1.86
C THR A 185 -22.89 -7.45 -2.68
N PHE A 186 -23.06 -7.38 -4.00
CA PHE A 186 -21.95 -7.22 -4.94
C PHE A 186 -22.30 -6.28 -6.09
N VAL A 187 -21.26 -5.88 -6.82
CA VAL A 187 -21.32 -5.11 -8.07
C VAL A 187 -20.51 -5.86 -9.12
N THR A 188 -20.96 -5.85 -10.37
CA THR A 188 -20.31 -6.58 -11.45
C THR A 188 -19.68 -5.64 -12.48
N GLY A 189 -18.44 -5.95 -12.85
CA GLY A 189 -17.80 -5.42 -14.04
C GLY A 189 -17.82 -6.49 -15.13
N ASP A 190 -18.82 -6.44 -16.01
CA ASP A 190 -18.95 -7.37 -17.13
C ASP A 190 -17.98 -7.01 -18.27
N THR A 191 -17.06 -7.92 -18.61
CA THR A 191 -16.08 -7.68 -19.68
C THR A 191 -16.66 -7.85 -21.08
N GLU A 192 -17.95 -8.14 -21.22
CA GLU A 192 -18.67 -8.04 -22.50
C GLU A 192 -19.08 -6.59 -22.81
N ASN A 193 -19.22 -5.76 -21.77
CA ASN A 193 -19.64 -4.37 -21.91
C ASN A 193 -18.43 -3.43 -22.07
N LEU A 194 -18.58 -2.43 -22.93
CA LEU A 194 -17.51 -1.45 -23.20
C LEU A 194 -17.14 -0.65 -21.95
N GLY A 195 -18.10 -0.36 -21.07
CA GLY A 195 -17.90 0.41 -19.84
C GLY A 195 -16.82 -0.20 -18.92
N PRO A 196 -17.03 -1.42 -18.39
CA PRO A 196 -16.02 -2.10 -17.57
C PRO A 196 -14.69 -2.30 -18.30
N ILE A 197 -14.68 -2.66 -19.59
CA ILE A 197 -13.44 -2.80 -20.37
C ILE A 197 -12.64 -1.50 -20.34
N VAL A 198 -13.27 -0.37 -20.65
CA VAL A 198 -12.61 0.94 -20.67
C VAL A 198 -12.16 1.34 -19.27
N HIS A 199 -12.95 1.07 -18.24
CA HIS A 199 -12.57 1.31 -16.85
C HIS A 199 -11.33 0.50 -16.46
N PHE A 200 -11.30 -0.81 -16.75
CA PHE A 200 -10.15 -1.65 -16.44
C PHE A 200 -8.92 -1.24 -17.25
N ALA A 201 -9.05 -0.99 -18.55
CA ALA A 201 -7.95 -0.56 -19.40
C ALA A 201 -7.36 0.78 -18.95
N SER A 202 -8.19 1.77 -18.63
CA SER A 202 -7.74 3.08 -18.12
C SER A 202 -7.07 2.97 -16.75
N SER A 203 -7.56 2.09 -15.89
CA SER A 203 -6.97 1.81 -14.58
C SER A 203 -5.61 1.12 -14.70
N GLN A 204 -5.47 0.12 -15.58
CA GLN A 204 -4.19 -0.54 -15.85
C GLN A 204 -3.18 0.43 -16.46
N LEU A 205 -3.60 1.24 -17.44
CA LEU A 205 -2.74 2.26 -18.04
C LEU A 205 -2.25 3.27 -16.99
N SER A 206 -3.13 3.70 -16.08
CA SER A 206 -2.78 4.59 -14.98
C SER A 206 -1.71 3.99 -14.08
N VAL A 207 -1.87 2.71 -13.68
CA VAL A 207 -0.88 1.99 -12.86
C VAL A 207 0.47 1.92 -13.60
N VAL A 208 0.48 1.56 -14.88
CA VAL A 208 1.71 1.48 -15.69
C VAL A 208 2.42 2.84 -15.73
N VAL A 209 1.70 3.93 -16.02
CA VAL A 209 2.26 5.28 -16.05
C VAL A 209 2.85 5.67 -14.69
N LEU A 210 2.15 5.41 -13.59
CA LEU A 210 2.63 5.70 -12.24
C LEU A 210 3.93 4.93 -11.93
N TYR A 211 4.00 3.65 -12.28
CA TYR A 211 5.21 2.84 -12.07
C TYR A 211 6.38 3.26 -12.97
N VAL A 212 6.11 3.68 -14.22
CA VAL A 212 7.16 4.27 -15.08
C VAL A 212 7.76 5.51 -14.44
N ILE A 213 6.92 6.39 -13.87
CA ILE A 213 7.38 7.59 -13.15
C ILE A 213 8.20 7.20 -11.91
N ILE A 214 7.74 6.22 -11.11
CA ILE A 214 8.45 5.71 -9.93
C ILE A 214 9.84 5.18 -10.33
N ILE A 215 9.92 4.35 -11.37
CA ILE A 215 11.19 3.78 -11.84
C ILE A 215 12.11 4.88 -12.37
N TYR A 216 11.60 5.79 -13.21
CA TYR A 216 12.38 6.89 -13.76
C TYR A 216 13.00 7.78 -12.66
N THR A 217 12.15 8.25 -11.74
CA THR A 217 12.58 9.12 -10.63
C THR A 217 13.49 8.37 -9.66
N GLY A 218 13.18 7.11 -9.35
CA GLY A 218 14.02 6.24 -8.54
C GLY A 218 15.43 6.05 -9.11
N ARG A 219 15.56 5.81 -10.42
CA ARG A 219 16.87 5.69 -11.09
C ARG A 219 17.66 6.99 -11.04
N LYS A 220 17.01 8.13 -11.22
CA LYS A 220 17.65 9.45 -11.11
C LYS A 220 18.12 9.74 -9.68
N ILE A 221 17.29 9.46 -8.68
CA ILE A 221 17.67 9.59 -7.25
C ILE A 221 18.87 8.69 -6.95
N HIS A 222 18.84 7.44 -7.39
CA HIS A 222 19.94 6.49 -7.18
C HIS A 222 21.25 7.00 -7.80
N LYS A 223 21.20 7.51 -9.04
CA LYS A 223 22.37 8.07 -9.72
C LYS A 223 22.97 9.23 -8.94
N VAL A 224 22.16 10.20 -8.52
CA VAL A 224 22.61 11.39 -7.77
C VAL A 224 23.15 11.02 -6.37
N LEU A 225 22.57 10.02 -5.71
CA LEU A 225 23.09 9.53 -4.42
C LEU A 225 24.37 8.73 -4.54
N HIS A 226 24.74 8.25 -5.73
CA HIS A 226 26.00 7.55 -5.96
C HIS A 226 27.05 8.41 -6.66
N SER A 227 26.64 9.47 -7.36
CA SER A 227 27.58 10.46 -7.87
C SER A 227 28.22 11.25 -6.72
N GLY A 228 29.40 11.79 -6.98
CA GLY A 228 30.09 12.70 -6.06
C GLY A 228 29.47 14.11 -6.03
N ASP A 229 28.42 14.34 -6.81
CA ASP A 229 27.93 15.68 -7.17
C ASP A 229 27.19 16.40 -6.04
N LEU A 230 26.73 15.66 -5.02
CA LEU A 230 26.09 16.26 -3.85
C LEU A 230 27.13 16.61 -2.79
N SER A 231 27.21 17.90 -2.42
CA SER A 231 27.99 18.44 -1.30
C SER A 231 27.41 18.05 0.07
N MET A 232 27.15 16.76 0.28
CA MET A 232 26.62 16.21 1.53
C MET A 232 27.72 15.52 2.32
N SER A 233 27.63 15.60 3.67
CA SER A 233 28.48 14.80 4.54
C SER A 233 28.26 13.29 4.29
N LYS A 234 29.29 12.47 4.55
CA LYS A 234 29.19 10.99 4.44
C LYS A 234 28.01 10.44 5.25
N SER A 235 27.79 10.95 6.46
CA SER A 235 26.68 10.55 7.34
C SER A 235 25.31 10.87 6.72
N THR A 236 25.15 12.07 6.16
CA THR A 236 23.91 12.49 5.51
C THR A 236 23.63 11.65 4.26
N LYS A 237 24.67 11.37 3.45
CA LYS A 237 24.56 10.55 2.23
C LYS A 237 24.09 9.13 2.55
N GLU A 238 24.64 8.51 3.59
CA GLU A 238 24.22 7.17 4.05
C GLU A 238 22.77 7.16 4.57
N ALA A 239 22.36 8.19 5.30
CA ALA A 239 20.96 8.32 5.72
C ALA A 239 20.00 8.42 4.51
N GLN A 240 20.38 9.18 3.48
CA GLN A 240 19.61 9.28 2.24
C GLN A 240 19.53 7.95 1.49
N LYS A 241 20.63 7.19 1.38
CA LYS A 241 20.60 5.86 0.76
C LYS A 241 19.64 4.91 1.47
N LYS A 242 19.64 4.90 2.81
CA LYS A 242 18.71 4.07 3.60
C LYS A 242 17.25 4.45 3.36
N LEU A 243 16.92 5.74 3.32
CA LEU A 243 15.55 6.15 2.96
C LEU A 243 15.21 5.73 1.53
N ASN A 244 16.16 5.78 0.57
CA ASN A 244 15.87 5.38 -0.81
C ASN A 244 15.58 3.88 -0.90
N LYS A 245 16.27 3.09 -0.07
CA LYS A 245 15.96 1.68 0.10
C LYS A 245 14.55 1.47 0.68
N VAL A 246 14.14 2.24 1.69
CA VAL A 246 12.76 2.18 2.24
C VAL A 246 11.73 2.42 1.14
N MET A 247 11.85 3.53 0.42
CA MET A 247 10.89 3.88 -0.63
C MET A 247 10.88 2.84 -1.76
N ALA A 248 12.03 2.29 -2.13
CA ALA A 248 12.10 1.21 -3.11
C ALA A 248 11.34 -0.04 -2.63
N LEU A 249 11.55 -0.46 -1.38
CA LEU A 249 10.84 -1.60 -0.79
C LEU A 249 9.32 -1.37 -0.73
N GLN A 250 8.90 -0.17 -0.32
CA GLN A 250 7.49 0.23 -0.28
C GLN A 250 6.85 0.30 -1.67
N ALA A 251 7.61 0.57 -2.73
CA ALA A 251 7.12 0.52 -4.11
C ALA A 251 7.12 -0.91 -4.69
N THR A 252 8.12 -1.72 -4.33
CA THR A 252 8.24 -3.10 -4.83
C THR A 252 7.11 -3.98 -4.30
N TYR A 253 6.73 -3.83 -3.02
CA TYR A 253 5.71 -4.69 -2.42
C TYR A 253 4.35 -4.58 -3.13
N PRO A 254 3.71 -3.40 -3.24
CA PRO A 254 2.46 -3.26 -3.98
C PRO A 254 2.63 -3.55 -5.48
N GLY A 255 3.80 -3.29 -6.07
CA GLY A 255 4.01 -3.54 -7.49
C GLY A 255 4.00 -5.02 -7.85
N VAL A 256 4.66 -5.84 -7.03
CA VAL A 256 4.82 -7.28 -7.29
C VAL A 256 3.67 -8.08 -6.69
N ILE A 257 3.28 -7.78 -5.45
CA ILE A 257 2.31 -8.59 -4.69
C ILE A 257 0.86 -8.22 -5.04
N VAL A 258 0.61 -7.00 -5.51
CA VAL A 258 -0.73 -6.54 -5.89
C VAL A 258 -0.82 -6.25 -7.38
N GLY A 259 0.11 -5.47 -7.93
CA GLY A 259 0.08 -5.03 -9.32
C GLY A 259 0.09 -6.20 -10.32
N LEU A 260 1.06 -7.11 -10.20
CA LEU A 260 1.14 -8.27 -11.11
C LEU A 260 -0.10 -9.18 -11.03
N PRO A 261 -0.57 -9.60 -9.83
CA PRO A 261 -1.77 -10.41 -9.72
C PRO A 261 -3.03 -9.71 -10.24
N VAL A 262 -3.18 -8.39 -10.04
CA VAL A 262 -4.31 -7.61 -10.59
C VAL A 262 -4.26 -7.57 -12.12
N VAL A 263 -3.08 -7.36 -12.73
CA VAL A 263 -2.93 -7.40 -14.19
C VAL A 263 -3.33 -8.79 -14.72
N VAL A 264 -2.79 -9.86 -14.12
CA VAL A 264 -3.11 -11.24 -14.48
C VAL A 264 -4.61 -11.51 -14.33
N ALA A 265 -5.22 -11.09 -13.22
CA ALA A 265 -6.64 -11.17 -12.96
C ALA A 265 -7.46 -10.46 -14.05
N THR A 266 -7.13 -9.22 -14.40
CA THR A 266 -7.87 -8.50 -15.45
C THR A 266 -7.75 -9.16 -16.83
N VAL A 267 -6.57 -9.70 -17.17
CA VAL A 267 -6.37 -10.45 -18.42
C VAL A 267 -7.16 -11.77 -18.40
N MET A 268 -7.16 -12.51 -17.29
CA MET A 268 -7.96 -13.73 -17.13
C MET A 268 -9.46 -13.44 -17.28
N ALA A 269 -9.96 -12.35 -16.71
CA ALA A 269 -11.34 -11.92 -16.87
C ALA A 269 -11.68 -11.66 -18.35
N GLN A 270 -10.81 -10.96 -19.08
CA GLN A 270 -10.98 -10.70 -20.52
C GLN A 270 -10.92 -11.98 -21.37
N LEU A 271 -10.13 -12.97 -20.98
CA LEU A 271 -10.07 -14.28 -21.62
C LEU A 271 -11.18 -15.24 -21.17
N LYS A 272 -12.12 -14.78 -20.32
CA LYS A 272 -13.21 -15.57 -19.74
C LYS A 272 -12.73 -16.79 -18.94
N MET A 273 -11.57 -16.67 -18.30
CA MET A 273 -11.01 -17.70 -17.42
C MET A 273 -11.43 -17.46 -15.97
N ASP A 274 -11.89 -18.52 -15.31
CA ASP A 274 -12.25 -18.48 -13.89
C ASP A 274 -11.00 -18.51 -13.00
N ALA A 275 -11.00 -17.69 -11.96
CA ALA A 275 -9.88 -17.62 -11.02
C ALA A 275 -10.38 -17.50 -9.58
N ALA A 276 -10.93 -18.59 -9.04
CA ALA A 276 -11.55 -18.63 -7.71
C ALA A 276 -10.58 -18.28 -6.54
N TRP A 277 -9.26 -18.43 -6.72
CA TRP A 277 -8.27 -18.08 -5.70
C TRP A 277 -7.97 -16.57 -5.62
N THR A 278 -8.39 -15.79 -6.62
CA THR A 278 -8.00 -14.38 -6.74
C THR A 278 -8.59 -13.52 -5.63
N GLY A 279 -9.81 -13.78 -5.18
CA GLY A 279 -10.48 -13.01 -4.13
C GLY A 279 -9.69 -12.98 -2.83
N MET A 280 -9.53 -14.14 -2.19
CA MET A 280 -8.84 -14.22 -0.89
C MET A 280 -7.39 -13.76 -0.98
N TYR A 281 -6.69 -14.06 -2.08
CA TYR A 281 -5.30 -13.65 -2.26
C TYR A 281 -5.16 -12.13 -2.42
N LEU A 282 -5.93 -11.52 -3.32
CA LEU A 282 -5.84 -10.09 -3.61
C LEU A 282 -6.19 -9.27 -2.38
N VAL A 283 -7.25 -9.62 -1.68
CA VAL A 283 -7.68 -8.90 -0.48
C VAL A 283 -6.62 -8.93 0.59
N THR A 284 -6.19 -10.13 0.96
CA THR A 284 -5.15 -10.35 1.97
C THR A 284 -3.89 -9.55 1.65
N SER A 285 -3.49 -9.52 0.38
CA SER A 285 -2.28 -8.87 -0.13
C SER A 285 -2.35 -7.34 -0.10
N VAL A 286 -3.51 -6.77 -0.40
CA VAL A 286 -3.68 -5.32 -0.40
C VAL A 286 -3.79 -4.80 1.04
N SER A 287 -4.57 -5.47 1.89
CA SER A 287 -4.78 -5.05 3.28
C SER A 287 -3.49 -5.04 4.11
N THR A 288 -2.47 -5.79 3.69
CA THR A 288 -1.14 -5.80 4.32
C THR A 288 -0.21 -4.67 3.89
N ILE A 289 -0.53 -3.89 2.84
CA ILE A 289 0.33 -2.79 2.35
C ILE A 289 0.70 -1.80 3.47
N PRO A 290 -0.26 -1.23 4.24
CA PRO A 290 0.05 -0.26 5.30
C PRO A 290 0.95 -0.83 6.40
N VAL A 291 0.75 -2.10 6.73
CA VAL A 291 1.52 -2.81 7.76
C VAL A 291 2.97 -2.98 7.30
N ILE A 292 3.17 -3.48 6.08
CA ILE A 292 4.50 -3.66 5.49
C ILE A 292 5.22 -2.32 5.33
N ASN A 293 4.51 -1.27 4.93
CA ASN A 293 5.06 0.08 4.81
C ASN A 293 5.60 0.57 6.17
N ALA A 294 4.81 0.45 7.24
CA ALA A 294 5.20 0.88 8.57
C ALA A 294 6.36 0.03 9.15
N ILE A 295 6.34 -1.29 8.96
CA ILE A 295 7.43 -2.19 9.39
C ILE A 295 8.74 -1.85 8.66
N THR A 296 8.67 -1.65 7.33
CA THR A 296 9.84 -1.31 6.52
C THR A 296 10.50 -0.03 7.02
N VAL A 297 9.69 0.98 7.31
CA VAL A 297 10.13 2.23 7.94
C VAL A 297 10.82 1.95 9.29
N LEU A 298 10.14 1.29 10.23
CA LEU A 298 10.65 1.07 11.58
C LEU A 298 11.96 0.27 11.61
N LEU A 299 12.13 -0.71 10.73
CA LEU A 299 13.30 -1.59 10.71
C LEU A 299 14.49 -1.03 9.93
N VAL A 300 14.26 -0.31 8.83
CA VAL A 300 15.33 0.15 7.95
C VAL A 300 15.92 1.49 8.40
N ILE A 301 15.13 2.34 9.06
CA ILE A 301 15.59 3.65 9.55
C ILE A 301 16.33 3.47 10.88
N PRO A 302 17.65 3.70 10.93
CA PRO A 302 18.43 3.44 12.14
C PRO A 302 17.97 4.25 13.35
N SER A 303 17.55 5.49 13.13
CA SER A 303 17.07 6.40 14.18
C SER A 303 15.79 5.90 14.84
N PHE A 304 14.90 5.27 14.07
CA PHE A 304 13.66 4.70 14.59
C PHE A 304 13.95 3.39 15.29
N ARG A 305 14.69 2.51 14.61
CA ARG A 305 15.15 1.23 15.12
C ARG A 305 15.85 1.33 16.49
N LYS A 306 16.72 2.33 16.68
CA LYS A 306 17.41 2.57 17.96
C LYS A 306 16.44 3.00 19.07
N ARG A 307 15.40 3.78 18.74
CA ARG A 307 14.40 4.26 19.72
C ARG A 307 13.41 3.16 20.14
N ILE A 308 13.13 2.20 19.26
CA ILE A 308 12.27 1.04 19.57
C ILE A 308 13.04 -0.15 20.17
N GLY A 309 14.34 0.01 20.46
CA GLY A 309 15.17 -1.03 21.11
C GLY A 309 15.61 -2.19 20.21
N VAL A 310 15.22 -2.22 18.94
CA VAL A 310 15.57 -3.32 18.02
C VAL A 310 17.01 -3.14 17.54
N GLY A 311 17.98 -3.84 18.12
CA GLY A 311 19.37 -3.85 17.62
C GLY A 311 20.33 -2.87 18.30
N SER A 312 20.14 -2.58 19.58
CA SER A 312 21.22 -2.08 20.43
C SER A 312 22.14 -3.23 20.83
N LYS A 313 23.02 -3.67 19.92
CA LYS A 313 24.30 -4.23 20.36
C LYS A 313 25.29 -3.07 20.45
N SER A 314 25.70 -2.82 21.69
CA SER A 314 26.67 -1.85 22.17
C SER A 314 27.72 -1.42 21.15
N MET A 315 27.74 -0.12 20.84
CA MET A 315 28.97 0.58 20.45
C MET A 315 29.39 1.38 21.68
N GLY A 316 30.10 0.72 22.58
CA GLY A 316 30.55 1.28 23.86
C GLY A 316 31.71 0.48 24.42
N SER A 317 32.85 0.48 23.73
CA SER A 317 34.20 0.23 24.29
C SER A 317 35.27 0.22 23.18
N VAL A 318 35.55 1.36 22.52
CA VAL A 318 36.81 1.52 21.73
C VAL A 318 37.39 2.96 21.82
N LEU A 319 36.75 3.90 22.52
CA LEU A 319 37.19 5.31 22.51
C LEU A 319 37.92 5.78 23.78
N THR A 320 38.43 4.87 24.62
CA THR A 320 39.15 5.24 25.86
C THR A 320 40.54 4.62 26.03
N THR A 321 41.16 4.03 25.00
CA THR A 321 42.49 3.39 25.18
C THR A 321 43.65 4.03 24.41
N ASN A 322 43.47 5.13 23.66
CA ASN A 322 44.59 5.75 22.91
C ASN A 322 44.96 7.18 23.37
N ALA A 323 44.49 7.64 24.54
CA ALA A 323 44.87 8.94 25.10
C ALA A 323 45.97 8.85 26.18
N THR A 324 46.43 7.65 26.52
CA THR A 324 47.47 7.43 27.55
C THR A 324 48.87 7.10 27.00
N ASP A 325 49.01 6.79 25.71
CA ASP A 325 50.32 6.45 25.10
C ASP A 325 51.09 7.64 24.48
N LEU A 326 50.62 8.87 24.66
CA LEU A 326 51.31 10.08 24.15
C LEU A 326 51.98 10.94 25.23
N LYS A 327 52.15 10.42 26.46
CA LYS A 327 52.78 11.16 27.56
C LYS A 327 54.06 10.57 28.14
N SER A 328 54.61 9.48 27.60
CA SER A 328 55.85 8.87 28.11
C SER A 328 57.09 9.02 27.22
N GLU A 329 57.02 9.74 26.09
CA GLU A 329 58.16 9.81 25.15
C GLU A 329 58.72 11.23 24.94
N THR A 330 58.64 12.09 25.98
CA THR A 330 59.26 13.43 25.94
C THR A 330 60.03 13.74 27.22
N THR A 331 60.77 12.77 27.76
CA THR A 331 61.74 13.04 28.83
C THR A 331 62.95 12.11 28.76
N THR A 332 63.79 12.30 27.74
CA THR A 332 65.24 12.04 27.82
C THR A 332 65.93 12.93 26.78
N VAL A 333 66.36 14.09 27.24
CA VAL A 333 67.41 14.90 26.62
C VAL A 333 68.57 14.90 27.61
N HIS A 334 69.78 14.75 27.07
CA HIS A 334 71.13 14.90 27.64
C HIS A 334 71.91 13.62 27.91
#